data_AF-A0A9W8K3Z3-F1
#
_entry.id   AF-A0A9W8K3Z3-F1
#
_cell.length_a   1.000
_cell.length_b   1.000
_cell.length_c   1.000
_cell.angle_alpha   90.00
_cell.angle_beta   90.00
_cell.angle_gamma   90.00
#
_symmetry.space_group_name_H-M   'P 1'
#
loop_
_entity.id
_entity.type
_entity.pdbx_description
1 polymer ?
#
loop_
_entity_poly.entity_id
_entity_poly.type
_entity_poly.pdbx_seq_one_letter_code
_entity_poly.pdbx_strand_id
1 'polypeptide(L)'
;MAPPTHISVLPPEILGSIFAINANLDVYLEAEEEEGRKSQRLAPDSDDDCPVDSYKEPIHLVDDNELELRRHPLSVTRHSSHVCSSWRWFLLNSPALWGSLIHLDMLLRDATHEWREEVLSRARSSPLDIRGILDAHYQTGMEFFVGILQSKWPQIRRLDVEFRWVVLRLPNAIVDAVTCPAPELVQFSLIGDGRYRLTNFTSDAPHLTSLQLDSNALNLRAPWRRQLRLLSIYTALWGTPPLFSSQEFLDDLRDMTVLESLEIQRTRMVVNVDLEAPIVVLPQLKRLSINDEAAILCAFILRHILPQPGRTLSIYATTDRRHASKPPITTSSPSALAAALHQHFVQCSFGPHVYVAIGSASIQISDNQLERGKGGVNFSFSFDALEDVGSVRSSFLSVFAQGDFQDTTTLQLSIGANHLLPSAQHAALVLLRSFRSVQSLKICGDAFWVMSKLSETHGKEIFPQLRKLKPGCLHSDHSERQTEWKLLVEEFVRFYGLREIWVEGEQADSSFILDIRNQQEQKAKLETVKHLSNLTVAYRGSGKTEYYVCRTDQKVDL
;
A
#
# COMPACT_ATOMS: atom_id res chain seq x y z
N MET A 1 -38.08 30.51 -2.79
CA MET A 1 -36.98 30.66 -3.77
C MET A 1 -35.74 31.04 -3.01
N ALA A 2 -34.71 30.18 -2.99
CA ALA A 2 -33.42 30.58 -2.43
C ALA A 2 -32.79 31.65 -3.35
N PRO A 3 -32.16 32.70 -2.80
CA PRO A 3 -31.46 33.68 -3.63
C PRO A 3 -30.36 32.98 -4.45
N PRO A 4 -30.10 33.42 -5.69
CA PRO A 4 -29.03 32.84 -6.50
C PRO A 4 -27.71 32.94 -5.75
N THR A 5 -27.08 31.80 -5.48
CA THR A 5 -25.73 31.74 -4.95
C THR A 5 -24.76 32.28 -5.99
N HIS A 6 -24.37 33.55 -5.84
CA HIS A 6 -23.39 34.19 -6.69
C HIS A 6 -21.98 33.67 -6.37
N ILE A 7 -21.57 32.59 -7.02
CA ILE A 7 -20.19 32.05 -6.98
C ILE A 7 -19.16 33.11 -7.43
N SER A 8 -19.59 34.13 -8.18
CA SER A 8 -18.77 35.26 -8.61
C SER A 8 -18.26 36.16 -7.48
N VAL A 9 -18.74 36.00 -6.23
CA VAL A 9 -18.37 36.83 -5.08
C VAL A 9 -17.79 36.00 -3.93
N LEU A 10 -17.10 34.90 -4.24
CA LEU A 10 -16.36 34.17 -3.21
C LEU A 10 -15.26 35.07 -2.62
N PRO A 11 -15.13 35.15 -1.28
CA PRO A 11 -14.02 35.84 -0.63
C PRO A 11 -12.66 35.29 -1.10
N PRO A 12 -11.62 36.14 -1.22
CA PRO A 12 -10.28 35.71 -1.63
C PRO A 12 -9.72 34.56 -0.80
N GLU A 13 -10.07 34.47 0.48
CA GLU A 13 -9.62 33.41 1.39
C GLU A 13 -10.21 32.04 1.00
N ILE A 14 -11.48 32.03 0.56
CA ILE A 14 -12.15 30.83 0.08
C ILE A 14 -11.56 30.42 -1.28
N LEU A 15 -11.35 31.38 -2.19
CA LEU A 15 -10.68 31.11 -3.47
C LEU A 15 -9.27 30.56 -3.27
N GLY A 16 -8.50 31.15 -2.34
CA GLY A 16 -7.17 30.67 -1.97
C GLY A 16 -7.20 29.23 -1.47
N SER A 17 -8.17 28.89 -0.61
CA SER A 17 -8.34 27.53 -0.10
C SER A 17 -8.69 26.54 -1.21
N ILE A 18 -9.62 26.89 -2.10
CA ILE A 18 -10.01 26.05 -3.25
C ILE A 18 -8.82 25.78 -4.16
N PHE A 19 -8.07 26.83 -4.52
CA PHE A 19 -6.93 26.67 -5.42
C PHE A 19 -5.74 25.98 -4.75
N ALA A 20 -5.55 26.17 -3.43
CA ALA A 20 -4.55 25.41 -2.67
C ALA A 20 -4.90 23.92 -2.60
N ILE A 21 -6.18 23.58 -2.43
CA ILE A 21 -6.63 22.18 -2.51
C ILE A 21 -6.33 21.60 -3.89
N ASN A 22 -6.64 22.34 -4.96
CA ASN A 22 -6.32 21.91 -6.32
C ASN A 22 -4.82 21.71 -6.54
N ALA A 23 -3.95 22.59 -6.00
CA ALA A 23 -2.49 22.43 -6.11
C ALA A 23 -1.96 21.17 -5.41
N ASN A 24 -2.66 20.71 -4.38
CA ASN A 24 -2.32 19.51 -3.62
C ASN A 24 -3.10 18.26 -4.03
N LEU A 25 -3.93 18.32 -5.09
CA LEU A 25 -4.77 17.18 -5.50
C LEU A 25 -3.96 15.94 -5.89
N ASP A 26 -2.74 16.14 -6.42
CA ASP A 26 -1.84 15.04 -6.81
C ASP A 26 -1.50 14.14 -5.62
N VAL A 27 -1.43 14.66 -4.38
CA VAL A 27 -1.18 13.84 -3.19
C VAL A 27 -2.28 12.79 -2.97
N TYR A 28 -3.52 13.11 -3.37
CA TYR A 28 -4.65 12.20 -3.24
C TYR A 28 -4.72 11.22 -4.41
N LEU A 29 -4.47 11.70 -5.63
CA LEU A 29 -4.47 10.85 -6.82
C LEU A 29 -3.30 9.86 -6.80
N GLU A 30 -2.11 10.26 -6.37
CA GLU A 30 -0.96 9.38 -6.20
C GLU A 30 -1.22 8.30 -5.14
N ALA A 31 -1.94 8.61 -4.06
CA ALA A 31 -2.28 7.61 -3.05
C ALA A 31 -3.23 6.54 -3.61
N GLU A 32 -4.26 6.95 -4.36
CA GLU A 32 -5.20 6.03 -5.03
C GLU A 32 -4.52 5.25 -6.16
N GLU A 33 -3.69 5.91 -6.97
CA GLU A 33 -2.92 5.26 -8.04
C GLU A 33 -1.86 4.32 -7.50
N GLU A 34 -1.18 4.65 -6.41
CA GLU A 34 -0.20 3.74 -5.80
C GLU A 34 -0.89 2.52 -5.19
N GLU A 35 -2.06 2.68 -4.59
CA GLU A 35 -2.90 1.56 -4.12
C GLU A 35 -3.42 0.71 -5.30
N GLY A 36 -3.80 1.36 -6.41
CA GLY A 36 -4.16 0.72 -7.68
C GLY A 36 -3.00 0.00 -8.36
N ARG A 37 -1.81 0.61 -8.45
CA ARG A 37 -0.58 0.03 -9.00
C ARG A 37 -0.08 -1.11 -8.13
N LYS A 38 -0.18 -1.01 -6.79
CA LYS A 38 0.08 -2.14 -5.89
C LYS A 38 -0.85 -3.30 -6.16
N SER A 39 -2.13 -3.02 -6.44
CA SER A 39 -3.12 -4.04 -6.79
C SER A 39 -2.87 -4.66 -8.18
N GLN A 40 -2.46 -3.88 -9.17
CA GLN A 40 -2.15 -4.35 -10.53
C GLN A 40 -0.79 -5.05 -10.65
N ARG A 41 0.24 -4.62 -9.94
CA ARG A 41 1.56 -5.31 -9.89
C ARG A 41 1.50 -6.67 -9.20
N LEU A 42 0.40 -6.99 -8.52
CA LEU A 42 0.12 -8.30 -7.93
C LEU A 42 -0.61 -9.25 -8.90
N ALA A 43 -1.05 -8.77 -10.07
CA ALA A 43 -1.49 -9.67 -11.13
C ALA A 43 -0.25 -10.36 -11.74
N PRO A 44 -0.22 -11.70 -11.82
CA PRO A 44 0.88 -12.39 -12.49
C PRO A 44 0.90 -11.96 -13.95
N ASP A 45 2.06 -11.47 -14.41
CA ASP A 45 2.35 -11.36 -15.84
C ASP A 45 2.12 -12.75 -16.44
N SER A 46 1.08 -12.88 -17.26
CA SER A 46 0.84 -14.09 -18.02
C SER A 46 1.92 -14.18 -19.10
N ASP A 47 3.02 -14.85 -18.78
CA ASP A 47 4.04 -15.31 -19.73
C ASP A 47 3.46 -16.42 -20.63
N ASP A 48 2.37 -16.13 -21.35
CA ASP A 48 1.91 -16.96 -22.45
C ASP A 48 2.58 -16.43 -23.73
N ASP A 49 3.66 -17.09 -24.12
CA ASP A 49 4.29 -17.03 -25.45
C ASP A 49 3.26 -17.51 -26.52
N CYS A 50 2.27 -16.68 -26.81
CA CYS A 50 1.38 -16.87 -27.96
C CYS A 50 2.02 -16.25 -29.22
N PRO A 51 2.16 -17.00 -30.33
CA PRO A 51 2.67 -16.47 -31.58
C PRO A 51 1.76 -15.36 -32.11
N VAL A 52 2.34 -14.19 -32.34
CA VAL A 52 1.67 -13.00 -32.89
C VAL A 52 1.35 -13.23 -34.36
N ASP A 53 0.07 -13.48 -34.67
CA ASP A 53 -0.48 -13.33 -36.02
C ASP A 53 -1.98 -12.96 -35.94
N SER A 54 -2.27 -11.65 -35.86
CA SER A 54 -3.51 -11.02 -36.38
C SER A 54 -3.52 -9.54 -36.02
N TYR A 55 -3.13 -8.67 -36.97
CA TYR A 55 -3.37 -7.23 -36.87
C TYR A 55 -4.89 -6.97 -36.97
N LYS A 56 -5.54 -6.78 -35.82
CA LYS A 56 -6.82 -6.07 -35.74
C LYS A 56 -6.55 -4.59 -35.54
N GLU A 57 -7.20 -3.75 -36.35
CA GLU A 57 -7.08 -2.30 -36.30
C GLU A 57 -7.35 -1.76 -34.88
N PRO A 58 -6.56 -0.77 -34.41
CA PRO A 58 -6.71 -0.21 -33.08
C PRO A 58 -8.01 0.60 -33.03
N ILE A 59 -8.91 0.17 -32.16
CA ILE A 59 -10.01 1.00 -31.67
C ILE A 59 -9.36 2.26 -31.08
N HIS A 60 -9.76 3.45 -31.56
CA HIS A 60 -9.37 4.73 -30.99
C HIS A 60 -9.90 4.85 -29.55
N LEU A 61 -9.17 4.25 -28.60
CA LEU A 61 -9.23 4.63 -27.21
C LEU A 61 -8.79 6.10 -27.17
N VAL A 62 -9.66 6.96 -26.63
CA VAL A 62 -9.23 8.29 -26.20
C VAL A 62 -8.01 8.05 -25.33
N ASP A 63 -6.87 8.61 -25.74
CA ASP A 63 -5.59 8.41 -25.07
C ASP A 63 -5.78 8.82 -23.60
N ASP A 64 -5.81 7.84 -22.68
CA ASP A 64 -6.07 8.08 -21.25
C ASP A 64 -5.11 9.15 -20.68
N ASN A 65 -3.93 9.29 -21.31
CA ASN A 65 -2.97 10.36 -21.08
C ASN A 65 -3.54 11.78 -21.24
N GLU A 66 -4.44 12.03 -22.19
CA GLU A 66 -5.01 13.38 -22.41
C GLU A 66 -5.98 13.76 -21.27
N LEU A 67 -6.71 12.78 -20.73
CA LEU A 67 -7.62 12.97 -19.60
C LEU A 67 -6.85 13.23 -18.29
N GLU A 68 -5.75 12.51 -18.07
CA GLU A 68 -4.83 12.76 -16.95
C GLU A 68 -4.22 14.17 -17.04
N LEU A 69 -3.74 14.57 -18.23
CA LEU A 69 -3.14 15.89 -18.47
C LEU A 69 -4.11 17.05 -18.15
N ARG A 70 -5.41 16.86 -18.45
CA ARG A 70 -6.46 17.86 -18.17
C ARG A 70 -6.76 18.00 -16.69
N ARG A 71 -6.52 16.96 -15.89
CA ARG A 71 -6.77 16.95 -14.44
C ARG A 71 -5.57 17.46 -13.63
N HIS A 72 -4.40 17.58 -14.26
CA HIS A 72 -3.20 18.04 -13.57
C HIS A 72 -3.38 19.46 -12.98
N PRO A 73 -2.94 19.73 -11.73
CA PRO A 73 -3.16 20.99 -11.04
C PRO A 73 -2.67 22.24 -11.78
N LEU A 74 -1.54 22.15 -12.49
CA LEU A 74 -1.03 23.26 -13.30
C LEU A 74 -1.99 23.62 -14.45
N SER A 75 -2.54 22.60 -15.13
CA SER A 75 -3.54 22.76 -16.19
C SER A 75 -4.84 23.34 -15.62
N VAL A 76 -5.34 22.79 -14.51
CA VAL A 76 -6.55 23.28 -13.83
C VAL A 76 -6.39 24.73 -13.39
N THR A 77 -5.23 25.09 -12.83
CA THR A 77 -4.90 26.46 -12.42
C THR A 77 -4.87 27.41 -13.62
N ARG A 78 -4.22 27.00 -14.72
CA ARG A 78 -4.20 27.78 -15.96
C ARG A 78 -5.62 28.02 -16.47
N HIS A 79 -6.43 26.97 -16.62
CA HIS A 79 -7.83 27.09 -17.05
C HIS A 79 -8.66 27.96 -16.10
N SER A 80 -8.48 27.81 -14.79
CA SER A 80 -9.15 28.63 -13.76
C SER A 80 -8.84 30.12 -13.92
N SER A 81 -7.63 30.46 -14.37
CA SER A 81 -7.25 31.86 -14.67
C SER A 81 -7.95 32.46 -15.90
N HIS A 82 -8.74 31.67 -16.63
CA HIS A 82 -9.56 32.11 -17.76
C HIS A 82 -11.06 32.16 -17.45
N VAL A 83 -11.50 31.72 -16.27
CA VAL A 83 -12.94 31.70 -15.90
C VAL A 83 -13.51 33.10 -15.75
N CYS A 84 -12.85 33.97 -14.98
CA CYS A 84 -13.23 35.38 -14.85
C CYS A 84 -12.03 36.24 -14.46
N SER A 85 -12.16 37.57 -14.57
CA SER A 85 -11.10 38.53 -14.24
C SER A 85 -10.68 38.47 -12.78
N SER A 86 -11.62 38.25 -11.86
CA SER A 86 -11.34 38.13 -10.42
C SER A 86 -10.43 36.93 -10.12
N TRP A 87 -10.76 35.76 -10.65
CA TRP A 87 -9.97 34.54 -10.48
C TRP A 87 -8.59 34.68 -11.12
N ARG A 88 -8.54 35.27 -12.32
CA ARG A 88 -7.28 35.57 -13.00
C ARG A 88 -6.40 36.45 -12.14
N TRP A 89 -6.93 37.56 -11.63
CA TRP A 89 -6.19 38.49 -10.80
C TRP A 89 -5.69 37.81 -9.53
N PHE A 90 -6.54 37.04 -8.85
CA PHE A 90 -6.17 36.30 -7.64
C PHE A 90 -5.01 35.32 -7.91
N LEU A 91 -5.17 34.46 -8.92
CA LEU A 91 -4.17 33.44 -9.27
C LEU A 91 -2.84 34.07 -9.70
N LEU A 92 -2.86 35.11 -10.54
CA LEU A 92 -1.63 35.80 -10.98
C LEU A 92 -0.92 36.53 -9.84
N ASN A 93 -1.63 36.92 -8.78
CA ASN A 93 -1.08 37.56 -7.59
C ASN A 93 -0.83 36.59 -6.43
N SER A 94 -0.82 35.27 -6.68
CA SER A 94 -0.56 34.23 -5.69
C SER A 94 0.74 33.46 -5.98
N PRO A 95 1.94 34.04 -5.76
CA PRO A 95 3.20 33.38 -6.11
C PRO A 95 3.38 32.01 -5.45
N ALA A 96 3.02 31.87 -4.17
CA ALA A 96 3.10 30.60 -3.44
C ALA A 96 2.31 29.47 -4.12
N LEU A 97 1.20 29.81 -4.78
CA LEU A 97 0.44 28.82 -5.53
C LEU A 97 1.24 28.33 -6.76
N TRP A 98 1.82 29.24 -7.54
CA TRP A 98 2.68 28.87 -8.68
C TRP A 98 3.94 28.11 -8.25
N GLY A 99 4.55 28.48 -7.12
CA GLY A 99 5.68 27.76 -6.53
C GLY A 99 5.34 26.31 -6.16
N SER A 100 4.08 26.02 -5.81
CA SER A 100 3.61 24.66 -5.49
C SER A 100 3.19 23.81 -6.71
N LEU A 101 3.20 24.38 -7.92
CA LEU A 101 2.69 23.73 -9.14
C LEU A 101 3.80 23.25 -10.08
N ILE A 102 5.06 23.22 -9.63
CA ILE A 102 6.21 22.87 -10.48
C ILE A 102 6.30 21.34 -10.58
N HIS A 103 5.60 20.78 -11.56
CA HIS A 103 5.65 19.37 -11.90
C HIS A 103 6.47 19.17 -13.18
N LEU A 104 7.58 18.43 -13.09
CA LEU A 104 8.61 18.37 -14.13
C LEU A 104 8.14 17.68 -15.42
N ASP A 105 7.54 16.49 -15.33
CA ASP A 105 7.01 15.77 -16.49
C ASP A 105 6.01 16.61 -17.33
N MET A 106 5.12 17.36 -16.69
CA MET A 106 4.13 18.24 -17.31
C MET A 106 4.79 19.43 -17.99
N LEU A 107 5.75 20.05 -17.30
CA LEU A 107 6.53 21.17 -17.84
C LEU A 107 7.51 20.73 -18.93
N LEU A 108 7.84 19.45 -19.04
CA LEU A 108 8.78 18.97 -20.05
C LEU A 108 8.10 18.32 -21.25
N ARG A 109 6.91 17.72 -21.06
CA ARG A 109 6.14 17.10 -22.14
C ARG A 109 5.52 18.13 -23.08
N ASP A 110 4.81 19.10 -22.52
CA ASP A 110 3.88 19.94 -23.31
C ASP A 110 4.15 21.45 -23.22
N ALA A 111 5.12 21.88 -22.40
CA ALA A 111 5.42 23.29 -22.22
C ALA A 111 6.54 23.79 -23.14
N THR A 112 6.25 24.89 -23.81
CA THR A 112 7.30 25.70 -24.45
C THR A 112 8.26 26.24 -23.37
N HIS A 113 9.46 26.60 -23.80
CA HIS A 113 10.45 27.20 -22.90
C HIS A 113 9.88 28.47 -22.22
N GLU A 114 9.14 29.29 -22.95
CA GLU A 114 8.51 30.51 -22.43
C GLU A 114 7.47 30.20 -21.35
N TRP A 115 6.73 29.10 -21.48
CA TRP A 115 5.76 28.72 -20.45
C TRP A 115 6.45 28.26 -19.17
N ARG A 116 7.56 27.52 -19.28
CA ARG A 116 8.38 27.13 -18.12
C ARG A 116 8.90 28.34 -17.37
N GLU A 117 9.48 29.30 -18.09
CA GLU A 117 9.97 30.55 -17.52
C GLU A 117 8.84 31.39 -16.91
N GLU A 118 7.67 31.44 -17.55
CA GLU A 118 6.50 32.15 -17.01
C GLU A 118 6.03 31.54 -15.69
N VAL A 119 5.98 30.21 -15.56
CA VAL A 119 5.62 29.52 -14.31
C VAL A 119 6.61 29.87 -13.19
N LEU A 120 7.92 29.77 -13.47
CA LEU A 120 8.97 30.12 -12.51
C LEU A 120 8.95 31.61 -12.14
N SER A 121 8.70 32.49 -13.11
CA SER A 121 8.57 33.93 -12.91
C SER A 121 7.38 34.27 -11.99
N ARG A 122 6.26 33.58 -12.16
CA ARG A 122 5.06 33.76 -11.30
C ARG A 122 5.29 33.31 -9.86
N ALA A 123 6.09 32.28 -9.64
CA ALA A 123 6.50 31.86 -8.30
C ALA A 123 7.36 32.92 -7.57
N ARG A 124 8.06 33.78 -8.33
CA ARG A 124 8.90 34.88 -7.81
C ARG A 124 9.93 34.38 -6.79
N SER A 125 9.72 34.72 -5.51
CA SER A 125 10.53 34.38 -4.35
C SER A 125 9.78 33.50 -3.35
N SER A 126 8.64 32.91 -3.76
CA SER A 126 7.91 31.99 -2.89
C SER A 126 8.66 30.68 -2.73
N PRO A 127 8.40 29.93 -1.64
CA PRO A 127 8.86 28.56 -1.53
C PRO A 127 8.43 27.72 -2.75
N LEU A 128 9.30 26.82 -3.19
CA LEU A 128 9.08 25.96 -4.36
C LEU A 128 8.85 24.50 -3.91
N ASP A 129 7.80 23.88 -4.45
CA ASP A 129 7.60 22.44 -4.40
C ASP A 129 7.81 21.91 -5.83
N ILE A 130 8.91 21.20 -6.03
CA ILE A 130 9.30 20.62 -7.31
C ILE A 130 9.08 19.11 -7.23
N ARG A 131 8.24 18.57 -8.11
CA ARG A 131 7.96 17.14 -8.15
C ARG A 131 7.95 16.59 -9.57
N GLY A 132 7.95 15.26 -9.68
CA GLY A 132 7.64 14.54 -10.91
C GLY A 132 8.78 13.69 -11.42
N ILE A 133 8.56 13.13 -12.61
CA ILE A 133 9.46 12.15 -13.17
C ILE A 133 10.32 12.77 -14.27
N LEU A 134 11.63 12.63 -14.17
CA LEU A 134 12.59 13.11 -15.14
C LEU A 134 13.18 11.93 -15.92
N ASP A 135 13.02 11.93 -17.24
CA ASP A 135 13.74 10.98 -18.06
C ASP A 135 15.15 11.52 -18.37
N ALA A 136 16.16 10.81 -17.88
CA ALA A 136 17.54 11.23 -17.93
C ALA A 136 18.13 11.28 -19.34
N HIS A 137 17.47 10.68 -20.34
CA HIS A 137 17.87 10.77 -21.73
C HIS A 137 17.46 12.11 -22.38
N TYR A 138 16.56 12.88 -21.75
CA TYR A 138 16.12 14.16 -22.27
C TYR A 138 16.99 15.30 -21.72
N GLN A 139 18.04 15.63 -22.47
CA GLN A 139 19.00 16.67 -22.15
C GLN A 139 18.33 18.01 -21.77
N THR A 140 17.34 18.47 -22.54
CA THR A 140 16.62 19.72 -22.26
C THR A 140 15.90 19.70 -20.91
N GLY A 141 15.37 18.54 -20.51
CA GLY A 141 14.71 18.39 -19.22
C GLY A 141 15.70 18.43 -18.07
N MET A 142 16.84 17.76 -18.24
CA MET A 142 17.95 17.79 -17.28
C MET A 142 18.53 19.19 -17.12
N GLU A 143 18.75 19.92 -18.21
CA GLU A 143 19.25 21.30 -18.20
C GLU A 143 18.29 22.24 -17.49
N PHE A 144 16.99 22.13 -17.76
CA PHE A 144 15.97 22.90 -17.07
C PHE A 144 15.97 22.61 -15.56
N PHE A 145 16.00 21.33 -15.18
CA PHE A 145 16.03 20.93 -13.78
C PHE A 145 17.29 21.44 -13.05
N VAL A 146 18.46 21.27 -13.66
CA VAL A 146 19.73 21.81 -13.15
C VAL A 146 19.66 23.33 -13.01
N GLY A 147 19.10 24.04 -13.99
CA GLY A 147 18.91 25.49 -13.93
C GLY A 147 18.05 25.94 -12.76
N ILE A 148 16.96 25.21 -12.46
CA ILE A 148 16.14 25.48 -11.27
C ILE A 148 16.96 25.27 -10.00
N LEU A 149 17.64 24.13 -9.86
CA LEU A 149 18.45 23.84 -8.68
C LEU A 149 19.51 24.92 -8.45
N GLN A 150 20.28 25.29 -9.47
CA GLN A 150 21.35 26.28 -9.34
C GLN A 150 20.84 27.67 -8.96
N SER A 151 19.68 28.09 -9.49
CA SER A 151 19.19 29.46 -9.31
C SER A 151 18.23 29.63 -8.13
N LYS A 152 17.55 28.55 -7.70
CA LYS A 152 16.46 28.60 -6.72
C LYS A 152 16.63 27.68 -5.52
N TRP A 153 17.76 26.97 -5.37
CA TRP A 153 17.98 26.04 -4.25
C TRP A 153 17.52 26.54 -2.87
N PRO A 154 17.84 27.77 -2.42
CA PRO A 154 17.44 28.23 -1.09
C PRO A 154 15.92 28.39 -0.90
N GLN A 155 15.15 28.45 -1.99
CA GLN A 155 13.69 28.58 -1.98
C GLN A 155 13.00 27.21 -2.05
N ILE A 156 13.73 26.13 -2.36
CA ILE A 156 13.14 24.81 -2.52
C ILE A 156 12.74 24.29 -1.14
N ARG A 157 11.43 24.11 -0.97
CA ARG A 157 10.81 23.55 0.22
C ARG A 157 10.56 22.06 0.09
N ARG A 158 10.15 21.62 -1.10
CA ARG A 158 9.99 20.19 -1.40
C ARG A 158 10.67 19.88 -2.72
N LEU A 159 11.51 18.86 -2.71
CA LEU A 159 12.05 18.25 -3.91
C LEU A 159 11.65 16.79 -3.91
N ASP A 160 10.91 16.35 -4.93
CA ASP A 160 10.48 14.96 -5.09
C ASP A 160 10.60 14.51 -6.55
N VAL A 161 11.80 14.11 -6.92
CA VAL A 161 12.13 13.82 -8.33
C VAL A 161 12.57 12.38 -8.48
N GLU A 162 11.87 11.65 -9.34
CA GLU A 162 12.25 10.31 -9.77
C GLU A 162 12.92 10.38 -11.15
N PHE A 163 14.09 9.77 -11.30
CA PHE A 163 14.75 9.63 -12.59
C PHE A 163 14.32 8.31 -13.23
N ARG A 164 13.69 8.37 -14.41
CA ARG A 164 13.52 7.20 -15.26
C ARG A 164 14.87 6.81 -15.84
N TRP A 165 15.13 5.50 -15.85
CA TRP A 165 16.31 4.84 -16.41
C TRP A 165 17.60 5.01 -15.59
N VAL A 166 18.57 4.14 -15.90
CA VAL A 166 19.88 4.09 -15.24
C VAL A 166 20.70 5.33 -15.56
N VAL A 167 20.60 6.35 -14.71
CA VAL A 167 21.55 7.46 -14.73
C VAL A 167 22.85 6.97 -14.08
N LEU A 168 23.81 6.56 -14.89
CA LEU A 168 25.09 6.07 -14.36
C LEU A 168 25.74 7.06 -13.38
N ARG A 169 25.56 8.38 -13.60
CA ARG A 169 26.03 9.47 -12.73
C ARG A 169 25.10 10.68 -12.82
N LEU A 170 24.68 11.22 -11.68
CA LEU A 170 24.06 12.56 -11.65
C LEU A 170 25.05 13.59 -12.19
N PRO A 171 24.59 14.59 -12.96
CA PRO A 171 25.40 15.76 -13.30
C PRO A 171 25.98 16.39 -12.04
N ASN A 172 27.27 16.77 -12.07
CA ASN A 172 27.94 17.41 -10.94
C ASN A 172 27.18 18.66 -10.47
N ALA A 173 26.56 19.39 -11.39
CA ALA A 173 25.76 20.57 -11.05
C ALA A 173 24.60 20.27 -10.08
N ILE A 174 23.99 19.08 -10.15
CA ILE A 174 22.98 18.64 -9.19
C ILE A 174 23.64 18.40 -7.84
N VAL A 175 24.76 17.66 -7.82
CA VAL A 175 25.52 17.37 -6.59
C VAL A 175 25.95 18.66 -5.91
N ASP A 176 26.51 19.60 -6.67
CA ASP A 176 26.95 20.90 -6.18
C ASP A 176 25.78 21.68 -5.57
N ALA A 177 24.63 21.73 -6.27
CA ALA A 177 23.44 22.42 -5.76
C ALA A 177 22.92 21.81 -4.45
N VAL A 178 22.81 20.48 -4.35
CA VAL A 178 22.30 19.80 -3.14
C VAL A 178 23.32 19.77 -1.98
N THR A 179 24.52 20.30 -2.17
CA THR A 179 25.48 20.54 -1.08
C THR A 179 25.40 21.95 -0.51
N CYS A 180 24.73 22.88 -1.19
CA CYS A 180 24.49 24.23 -0.69
C CYS A 180 23.47 24.25 0.47
N PRO A 181 23.51 25.23 1.39
CA PRO A 181 22.49 25.36 2.44
C PRO A 181 21.07 25.42 1.87
N ALA A 182 20.14 24.71 2.50
CA ALA A 182 18.74 24.62 2.09
C ALA A 182 17.82 25.04 3.24
N PRO A 183 17.74 26.35 3.56
CA PRO A 183 17.05 26.84 4.75
C PRO A 183 15.56 26.49 4.77
N GLU A 184 14.90 26.45 3.61
CA GLU A 184 13.46 26.20 3.50
C GLU A 184 13.10 24.72 3.28
N LEU A 185 14.09 23.82 3.12
CA LEU A 185 13.85 22.44 2.70
C LEU A 185 13.18 21.62 3.80
N VAL A 186 11.98 21.12 3.51
CA VAL A 186 11.13 20.29 4.38
C VAL A 186 11.10 18.84 3.95
N GLN A 187 11.09 18.59 2.63
CA GLN A 187 11.06 17.25 2.05
C GLN A 187 12.10 17.14 0.94
N PHE A 188 12.88 16.07 0.98
CA PHE A 188 13.86 15.75 -0.04
C PHE A 188 13.73 14.30 -0.47
N SER A 189 13.36 14.09 -1.72
CA SER A 189 13.23 12.82 -2.39
C SER A 189 13.90 12.95 -3.76
N LEU A 190 14.92 12.13 -3.98
CA LEU A 190 15.66 12.11 -5.24
C LEU A 190 15.87 10.65 -5.63
N ILE A 191 14.88 10.05 -6.29
CA ILE A 191 14.84 8.62 -6.59
C ILE A 191 15.52 8.35 -7.93
N GLY A 192 16.48 7.42 -7.98
CA GLY A 192 17.07 7.01 -9.26
C GLY A 192 18.23 6.04 -9.11
N ASP A 193 18.57 5.40 -10.23
CA ASP A 193 19.54 4.31 -10.38
C ASP A 193 21.01 4.77 -10.32
N GLY A 194 21.34 5.77 -9.51
CA GLY A 194 22.61 6.47 -9.61
C GLY A 194 23.68 6.07 -8.59
N ARG A 195 24.93 5.96 -9.06
CA ARG A 195 26.12 5.80 -8.20
C ARG A 195 26.62 7.15 -7.67
N TYR A 196 25.74 7.96 -7.11
CA TYR A 196 26.13 9.25 -6.53
C TYR A 196 26.27 9.13 -5.02
N ARG A 197 27.22 9.90 -4.46
CA ARG A 197 27.41 10.02 -3.02
C ARG A 197 27.19 11.46 -2.63
N LEU A 198 26.13 11.74 -1.89
CA LEU A 198 25.87 13.06 -1.31
C LEU A 198 26.54 13.14 0.08
N THR A 199 27.87 12.96 0.11
CA THR A 199 28.63 12.93 1.38
C THR A 199 28.42 14.16 2.26
N ASN A 200 28.12 15.30 1.62
CA ASN A 200 27.86 16.59 2.28
C ASN A 200 26.45 17.10 1.98
N PHE A 201 25.46 16.21 1.81
CA PHE A 201 24.07 16.63 1.64
C PHE A 201 23.71 17.62 2.74
N THR A 202 23.30 18.82 2.30
CA THR A 202 22.99 20.02 3.08
C THR A 202 23.15 19.85 4.59
N SER A 203 24.35 20.12 5.11
CA SER A 203 24.56 20.14 6.56
C SER A 203 23.66 21.15 7.28
N ASP A 204 23.10 22.10 6.51
CA ASP A 204 22.18 23.15 6.94
C ASP A 204 20.83 23.04 6.20
N ALA A 205 19.95 22.19 6.74
CA ALA A 205 18.54 22.05 6.32
C ALA A 205 17.65 21.95 7.58
N PRO A 206 17.46 23.06 8.32
CA PRO A 206 16.87 23.07 9.66
C PRO A 206 15.36 22.75 9.68
N HIS A 207 14.71 22.62 8.53
CA HIS A 207 13.29 22.28 8.44
C HIS A 207 13.03 20.90 7.83
N LEU A 208 14.08 20.14 7.49
CA LEU A 208 13.95 18.84 6.86
C LEU A 208 13.29 17.84 7.80
N THR A 209 12.14 17.31 7.38
CA THR A 209 11.33 16.34 8.15
C THR A 209 11.09 15.04 7.39
N SER A 210 11.23 15.05 6.06
CA SER A 210 11.05 13.88 5.21
C SER A 210 12.24 13.70 4.29
N LEU A 211 12.88 12.53 4.35
CA LEU A 211 14.04 12.19 3.54
C LEU A 211 13.82 10.85 2.85
N GLN A 212 13.94 10.86 1.51
CA GLN A 212 13.92 9.67 0.68
C GLN A 212 15.12 9.68 -0.26
N LEU A 213 16.05 8.76 -0.06
CA LEU A 213 17.29 8.73 -0.83
C LEU A 213 17.78 7.34 -1.12
N ASP A 214 18.62 7.26 -2.15
CA ASP A 214 19.42 6.06 -2.35
C ASP A 214 20.34 5.90 -1.13
N SER A 215 20.38 4.69 -0.58
CA SER A 215 21.36 4.22 0.39
C SER A 215 22.79 4.68 0.10
N ASN A 216 23.15 4.85 -1.17
CA ASN A 216 24.48 5.29 -1.58
C ASN A 216 24.76 6.77 -1.35
N ALA A 217 23.71 7.57 -1.23
CA ALA A 217 23.77 9.01 -0.99
C ALA A 217 23.66 9.37 0.50
N LEU A 218 23.36 8.40 1.36
CA LEU A 218 22.90 8.67 2.70
C LEU A 218 24.06 8.98 3.67
N ASN A 219 24.08 10.20 4.21
CA ASN A 219 24.86 10.55 5.39
C ASN A 219 23.90 10.96 6.52
N LEU A 220 23.55 10.01 7.39
CA LEU A 220 22.64 10.24 8.52
C LEU A 220 23.31 10.98 9.69
N ARG A 221 24.55 11.47 9.56
CA ARG A 221 25.24 12.23 10.64
C ARG A 221 24.95 13.72 10.62
N ALA A 222 24.10 14.19 9.72
CA ALA A 222 23.76 15.60 9.62
C ALA A 222 22.89 16.09 10.81
N PRO A 223 22.97 17.39 11.18
CA PRO A 223 22.22 17.94 12.32
C PRO A 223 20.70 17.78 12.24
N TRP A 224 20.13 17.83 11.03
CA TRP A 224 18.69 17.71 10.79
C TRP A 224 18.13 16.30 11.07
N ARG A 225 18.96 15.28 11.32
CA ARG A 225 18.47 13.92 11.56
C ARG A 225 17.50 13.79 12.73
N ARG A 226 17.67 14.63 13.76
CA ARG A 226 16.89 14.58 15.00
C ARG A 226 15.45 15.04 14.86
N GLN A 227 15.13 15.69 13.74
CA GLN A 227 13.79 16.19 13.43
C GLN A 227 13.12 15.43 12.27
N LEU A 228 13.81 14.43 11.70
CA LEU A 228 13.23 13.56 10.69
C LEU A 228 12.05 12.80 11.28
N ARG A 229 10.92 12.87 10.57
CA ARG A 229 9.69 12.13 10.82
C ARG A 229 9.51 11.00 9.82
N LEU A 230 9.99 11.16 8.58
CA LEU A 230 9.98 10.13 7.56
C LEU A 230 11.40 9.92 7.06
N LEU A 231 11.86 8.67 7.10
CA LEU A 231 13.10 8.23 6.50
C LEU A 231 12.79 7.04 5.58
N SER A 232 13.02 7.21 4.29
CA SER A 232 12.91 6.16 3.28
C SER A 232 14.26 5.94 2.62
N ILE A 233 14.77 4.72 2.70
CA ILE A 233 16.06 4.34 2.14
C ILE A 233 15.79 3.30 1.09
N TYR A 234 16.20 3.56 -0.15
CA TYR A 234 16.11 2.59 -1.23
C TYR A 234 17.50 2.28 -1.81
N THR A 235 17.74 1.11 -2.40
CA THR A 235 18.92 0.91 -3.28
C THR A 235 18.43 0.52 -4.66
N ALA A 236 18.85 1.28 -5.66
CA ALA A 236 18.32 1.12 -7.00
C ALA A 236 19.13 0.14 -7.89
N LEU A 237 20.43 -0.03 -7.62
CA LEU A 237 21.32 -0.80 -8.50
C LEU A 237 21.80 -2.15 -7.96
N TRP A 238 21.72 -3.14 -8.82
CA TRP A 238 22.40 -4.41 -8.68
C TRP A 238 23.90 -4.26 -8.96
N GLY A 239 24.74 -4.63 -7.99
CA GLY A 239 26.19 -4.73 -8.14
C GLY A 239 26.99 -3.60 -7.51
N THR A 240 26.36 -2.62 -6.86
CA THR A 240 27.08 -1.71 -5.96
C THR A 240 27.40 -2.44 -4.64
N PRO A 241 28.60 -2.23 -4.08
CA PRO A 241 28.93 -2.77 -2.77
C PRO A 241 28.07 -2.10 -1.70
N PRO A 242 27.76 -2.81 -0.60
CA PRO A 242 27.06 -2.22 0.54
C PRO A 242 27.92 -1.10 1.14
N LEU A 243 27.28 0.02 1.51
CA LEU A 243 28.01 1.23 1.90
C LEU A 243 28.01 1.54 3.39
N PHE A 244 27.06 1.01 4.13
CA PHE A 244 27.04 1.13 5.59
C PHE A 244 26.81 -0.23 6.23
N SER A 245 27.45 -0.39 7.38
CA SER A 245 27.22 -1.55 8.24
C SER A 245 25.86 -1.41 8.91
N SER A 246 25.26 -2.55 9.24
CA SER A 246 24.01 -2.55 10.01
C SER A 246 24.14 -1.88 11.38
N GLN A 247 25.35 -1.87 11.95
CA GLN A 247 25.67 -1.18 13.20
C GLN A 247 25.65 0.35 13.04
N GLU A 248 26.31 0.90 12.02
CA GLU A 248 26.30 2.34 11.75
C GLU A 248 24.88 2.87 11.54
N PHE A 249 24.05 2.09 10.83
CA PHE A 249 22.65 2.42 10.63
C PHE A 249 21.87 2.51 11.94
N LEU A 250 22.00 1.51 12.81
CA LEU A 250 21.33 1.51 14.11
C LEU A 250 21.83 2.64 15.03
N ASP A 251 23.13 2.93 15.00
CA ASP A 251 23.70 4.04 15.78
C ASP A 251 23.16 5.39 15.29
N ASP A 252 22.97 5.57 13.98
CA ASP A 252 22.36 6.78 13.43
C ASP A 252 20.86 6.90 13.75
N LEU A 253 20.11 5.79 13.73
CA LEU A 253 18.70 5.78 14.12
C LEU A 253 18.47 6.10 15.59
N ARG A 254 19.42 5.79 16.49
CA ARG A 254 19.27 6.00 17.94
C ARG A 254 18.88 7.43 18.31
N ASP A 255 19.38 8.42 17.56
CA ASP A 255 19.12 9.83 17.82
C ASP A 255 17.80 10.34 17.19
N MET A 256 17.12 9.52 16.38
CA MET A 256 15.91 9.90 15.63
C MET A 256 14.63 9.65 16.42
N THR A 257 14.56 10.20 17.63
CA THR A 257 13.46 9.92 18.58
C THR A 257 12.07 10.37 18.11
N VAL A 258 11.99 11.27 17.13
CA VAL A 258 10.72 11.77 16.56
C VAL A 258 10.35 11.08 15.23
N LEU A 259 11.10 10.04 14.83
CA LEU A 259 10.84 9.32 13.59
C LEU A 259 9.48 8.61 13.67
N GLU A 260 8.60 8.93 12.72
CA GLU A 260 7.25 8.38 12.63
C GLU A 260 7.13 7.28 11.57
N SER A 261 7.92 7.34 10.51
CA SER A 261 7.93 6.37 9.43
C SER A 261 9.36 6.03 9.02
N LEU A 262 9.68 4.73 9.06
CA LEU A 262 10.93 4.18 8.54
C LEU A 262 10.60 3.21 7.42
N GLU A 263 11.10 3.48 6.23
CA GLU A 263 10.95 2.62 5.06
C GLU A 263 12.34 2.22 4.55
N ILE A 264 12.56 0.91 4.38
CA ILE A 264 13.80 0.31 3.94
C ILE A 264 13.45 -0.53 2.72
N GLN A 265 13.95 -0.20 1.54
CA GLN A 265 13.58 -0.86 0.29
C GLN A 265 14.81 -1.30 -0.50
N ARG A 266 14.87 -2.58 -0.88
CA ARG A 266 15.93 -3.15 -1.75
C ARG A 266 17.34 -2.83 -1.27
N THR A 267 17.55 -2.69 0.03
CA THR A 267 18.79 -2.17 0.58
C THR A 267 19.90 -3.20 0.61
N ARG A 268 21.14 -2.74 0.40
CA ARG A 268 22.33 -3.57 0.55
C ARG A 268 23.08 -3.17 1.81
N MET A 269 22.63 -3.69 2.93
CA MET A 269 23.31 -3.53 4.21
C MET A 269 24.19 -4.73 4.51
N VAL A 270 25.42 -4.52 4.99
CA VAL A 270 26.22 -5.62 5.55
C VAL A 270 25.64 -5.95 6.92
N VAL A 271 24.92 -7.06 7.01
CA VAL A 271 24.43 -7.61 8.27
C VAL A 271 25.53 -8.46 8.89
N ASN A 272 26.07 -8.02 10.02
CA ASN A 272 26.96 -8.84 10.83
C ASN A 272 26.12 -9.56 11.90
N VAL A 273 25.82 -10.84 11.63
CA VAL A 273 24.91 -11.66 12.47
C VAL A 273 25.50 -11.95 13.85
N ASP A 274 26.83 -11.92 13.96
CA ASP A 274 27.54 -12.29 15.19
C ASP A 274 27.66 -11.12 16.19
N LEU A 275 27.32 -9.89 15.78
CA LEU A 275 27.38 -8.73 16.66
C LEU A 275 26.09 -8.59 17.46
N GLU A 276 26.24 -8.53 18.79
CA GLU A 276 25.20 -8.04 19.69
C GLU A 276 25.00 -6.54 19.45
N ALA A 277 24.21 -6.21 18.43
CA ALA A 277 23.88 -4.84 18.12
C ALA A 277 22.91 -4.28 19.18
N PRO A 278 23.03 -2.98 19.53
CA PRO A 278 22.16 -2.35 20.51
C PRO A 278 20.72 -2.30 20.02
N ILE A 279 19.78 -2.43 20.96
CA ILE A 279 18.35 -2.21 20.67
C ILE A 279 18.11 -0.70 20.55
N VAL A 280 17.52 -0.29 19.44
CA VAL A 280 17.10 1.07 19.14
C VAL A 280 15.60 1.19 19.40
N VAL A 281 15.24 2.07 20.33
CA VAL A 281 13.84 2.36 20.65
C VAL A 281 13.43 3.62 19.92
N LEU A 282 12.42 3.51 19.05
CA LEU A 282 11.87 4.64 18.29
C LEU A 282 10.46 4.96 18.79
N PRO A 283 10.31 5.87 19.76
CA PRO A 283 9.06 6.01 20.50
C PRO A 283 7.91 6.56 19.65
N GLN A 284 8.20 7.35 18.62
CA GLN A 284 7.18 7.90 17.73
C GLN A 284 6.93 7.05 16.48
N LEU A 285 7.59 5.90 16.32
CA LEU A 285 7.49 5.10 15.11
C LEU A 285 6.08 4.51 14.96
N LYS A 286 5.40 4.89 13.88
CA LYS A 286 4.06 4.47 13.48
C LYS A 286 4.06 3.55 12.26
N ARG A 287 5.15 3.53 11.49
CA ARG A 287 5.30 2.71 10.29
C ARG A 287 6.75 2.22 10.18
N LEU A 288 6.92 0.92 10.04
CA LEU A 288 8.21 0.28 9.73
C LEU A 288 8.05 -0.62 8.51
N SER A 289 8.28 -0.07 7.32
CA SER A 289 8.25 -0.83 6.08
C SER A 289 9.63 -1.37 5.75
N ILE A 290 9.76 -2.68 5.54
CA ILE A 290 11.02 -3.31 5.13
C ILE A 290 10.72 -4.14 3.90
N ASN A 291 10.99 -3.59 2.72
CA ASN A 291 10.83 -4.22 1.42
C ASN A 291 12.18 -4.66 0.87
N ASP A 292 12.72 -5.74 1.43
CA ASP A 292 14.05 -6.24 1.10
C ASP A 292 14.03 -7.74 0.80
N GLU A 293 14.80 -8.15 -0.20
CA GLU A 293 14.93 -9.55 -0.59
C GLU A 293 15.68 -10.38 0.46
N ALA A 294 16.54 -9.74 1.25
CA ALA A 294 17.34 -10.40 2.26
C ALA A 294 16.54 -10.57 3.56
N ALA A 295 15.92 -11.75 3.73
CA ALA A 295 15.20 -12.11 4.96
C ALA A 295 16.04 -11.91 6.25
N ILE A 296 17.37 -12.04 6.15
CA ILE A 296 18.30 -11.78 7.25
C ILE A 296 18.32 -10.32 7.68
N LEU A 297 18.20 -9.37 6.74
CA LEU A 297 18.13 -7.96 7.05
C LEU A 297 16.82 -7.63 7.74
N CYS A 298 15.70 -8.15 7.22
CA CYS A 298 14.40 -8.03 7.87
C CYS A 298 14.46 -8.55 9.32
N ALA A 299 15.03 -9.73 9.53
CA ALA A 299 15.17 -10.32 10.86
C ALA A 299 16.06 -9.46 11.78
N PHE A 300 17.17 -8.95 11.25
CA PHE A 300 18.09 -8.07 11.97
C PHE A 300 17.37 -6.78 12.41
N ILE A 301 16.74 -6.08 11.47
CA ILE A 301 16.04 -4.82 11.75
C ILE A 301 14.91 -5.04 12.78
N LEU A 302 14.11 -6.09 12.66
CA LEU A 302 13.02 -6.39 13.59
C LEU A 302 13.50 -6.75 15.00
N ARG A 303 14.69 -7.33 15.12
CA ARG A 303 15.31 -7.65 16.42
C ARG A 303 15.87 -6.42 17.11
N HIS A 304 16.34 -5.44 16.34
CA HIS A 304 17.07 -4.29 16.87
C HIS A 304 16.28 -2.99 16.87
N ILE A 305 15.12 -2.91 16.20
CA ILE A 305 14.25 -1.73 16.24
C ILE A 305 12.96 -2.11 16.96
N LEU A 306 12.70 -1.45 18.09
CA LEU A 306 11.45 -1.60 18.84
C LEU A 306 10.60 -0.32 18.74
N PRO A 307 9.39 -0.39 18.16
CA PRO A 307 8.41 0.69 18.27
C PRO A 307 7.87 0.77 19.72
N GLN A 308 7.23 1.88 20.04
CA GLN A 308 6.48 1.98 21.29
C GLN A 308 5.26 1.04 21.27
N PRO A 309 4.91 0.37 22.38
CA PRO A 309 3.71 -0.47 22.44
C PRO A 309 2.43 0.26 22.03
N GLY A 310 1.54 -0.43 21.31
CA GLY A 310 0.27 0.12 20.82
C GLY A 310 0.37 0.99 19.55
N ARG A 311 1.53 0.99 18.88
CA ARG A 311 1.70 1.63 17.56
C ARG A 311 1.58 0.61 16.44
N THR A 312 1.08 1.07 15.29
CA THR A 312 0.95 0.27 14.08
C THR A 312 2.32 -0.11 13.53
N LEU A 313 2.45 -1.33 12.99
CA LEU A 313 3.71 -1.82 12.45
C LEU A 313 3.47 -2.54 11.12
N SER A 314 3.56 -1.81 10.01
CA SER A 314 3.38 -2.39 8.68
C SER A 314 4.71 -2.87 8.08
N ILE A 315 5.06 -4.15 8.26
CA ILE A 315 6.25 -4.78 7.66
C ILE A 315 5.94 -5.18 6.20
N TYR A 316 6.91 -5.20 5.28
CA TYR A 316 6.66 -5.49 3.86
C TYR A 316 7.76 -6.36 3.22
N ALA A 317 8.10 -7.52 3.76
CA ALA A 317 9.33 -8.26 3.38
C ALA A 317 9.27 -9.04 2.03
N THR A 318 9.12 -8.37 0.88
CA THR A 318 9.04 -9.10 -0.40
C THR A 318 10.37 -9.73 -0.81
N THR A 319 10.34 -10.94 -1.39
CA THR A 319 11.51 -11.53 -2.07
C THR A 319 11.21 -11.55 -3.56
N ASP A 320 11.75 -10.58 -4.32
CA ASP A 320 11.45 -10.46 -5.75
C ASP A 320 11.88 -11.72 -6.50
N ARG A 321 10.93 -12.35 -7.22
CA ARG A 321 11.19 -13.55 -8.02
C ARG A 321 12.00 -13.26 -9.28
N ARG A 322 11.98 -12.02 -9.78
CA ARG A 322 12.58 -11.65 -11.07
C ARG A 322 14.09 -11.88 -11.13
N HIS A 323 14.73 -12.14 -9.98
CA HIS A 323 16.17 -12.36 -9.88
C HIS A 323 16.56 -13.76 -9.37
N ALA A 324 15.62 -14.69 -9.24
CA ALA A 324 15.85 -16.07 -8.79
C ALA A 324 16.74 -16.92 -9.73
N SER A 325 17.17 -16.39 -10.88
CA SER A 325 18.07 -17.07 -11.81
C SER A 325 19.52 -17.17 -11.31
N LYS A 326 19.88 -16.48 -10.21
CA LYS A 326 21.18 -16.68 -9.55
C LYS A 326 21.00 -17.57 -8.31
N PRO A 327 21.86 -18.59 -8.12
CA PRO A 327 21.79 -19.45 -6.95
C PRO A 327 21.88 -18.59 -5.67
N PRO A 328 21.06 -18.89 -4.65
CA PRO A 328 20.97 -18.07 -3.44
C PRO A 328 22.33 -18.11 -2.74
N ILE A 329 23.10 -17.03 -2.91
CA ILE A 329 24.33 -16.83 -2.16
C ILE A 329 23.87 -16.48 -0.75
N THR A 330 23.92 -17.48 0.13
CA THR A 330 23.54 -17.51 1.55
C THR A 330 22.08 -17.87 1.83
N THR A 331 21.94 -19.08 2.38
CA THR A 331 20.77 -19.64 3.07
C THR A 331 20.49 -18.83 4.33
N SER A 332 20.00 -17.60 4.20
CA SER A 332 19.40 -16.96 5.37
C SER A 332 18.16 -17.77 5.76
N SER A 333 18.13 -18.27 6.99
CA SER A 333 17.05 -19.15 7.44
C SER A 333 15.80 -18.31 7.70
N PRO A 334 14.70 -18.48 6.96
CA PRO A 334 13.40 -17.90 7.30
C PRO A 334 12.95 -18.16 8.76
N SER A 335 13.53 -19.15 9.46
CA SER A 335 13.33 -19.31 10.90
C SER A 335 13.84 -18.12 11.72
N ALA A 336 14.90 -17.43 11.29
CA ALA A 336 15.43 -16.24 11.95
C ALA A 336 14.44 -15.07 11.84
N LEU A 337 13.82 -14.89 10.67
CA LEU A 337 12.78 -13.88 10.48
C LEU A 337 11.52 -14.21 11.29
N ALA A 338 11.09 -15.48 11.30
CA ALA A 338 9.98 -15.91 12.14
C ALA A 338 10.26 -15.67 13.63
N ALA A 339 11.46 -16.00 14.12
CA ALA A 339 11.87 -15.76 15.50
C ALA A 339 11.93 -14.26 15.84
N ALA A 340 12.45 -13.43 14.92
CA ALA A 340 12.48 -11.98 15.10
C ALA A 340 11.07 -11.38 15.15
N LEU A 341 10.18 -11.80 14.24
CA LEU A 341 8.77 -11.42 14.27
C LEU A 341 8.09 -11.86 15.56
N HIS A 342 8.33 -13.09 16.02
CA HIS A 342 7.79 -13.58 17.28
C HIS A 342 8.21 -12.72 18.45
N GLN A 343 9.51 -12.45 18.58
CA GLN A 343 10.03 -11.57 19.62
C GLN A 343 9.36 -10.20 19.54
N HIS A 344 9.24 -9.65 18.33
CA HIS A 344 8.60 -8.36 18.09
C HIS A 344 7.12 -8.37 18.51
N PHE A 345 6.37 -9.43 18.19
CA PHE A 345 4.97 -9.59 18.56
C PHE A 345 4.76 -9.72 20.06
N VAL A 346 5.62 -10.49 20.73
CA VAL A 346 5.58 -10.62 22.20
C VAL A 346 5.91 -9.30 22.89
N GLN A 347 6.83 -8.51 22.33
CA GLN A 347 7.29 -7.27 22.96
C GLN A 347 6.40 -6.05 22.69
N CYS A 348 5.77 -5.95 21.51
CA CYS A 348 5.22 -4.68 21.05
C CYS A 348 3.73 -4.47 21.29
N SER A 349 2.98 -5.40 21.89
CA SER A 349 1.53 -5.26 22.17
C SER A 349 0.78 -4.65 20.96
N PHE A 350 0.48 -5.47 19.96
CA PHE A 350 0.05 -5.07 18.61
C PHE A 350 -0.77 -3.78 18.51
N GLY A 351 -0.30 -2.85 17.66
CA GLY A 351 -1.17 -1.88 17.01
C GLY A 351 -1.93 -2.49 15.82
N PRO A 352 -2.84 -1.71 15.21
CA PRO A 352 -3.90 -2.24 14.35
C PRO A 352 -3.47 -2.68 12.94
N HIS A 353 -2.20 -2.88 12.59
CA HIS A 353 -1.86 -3.36 11.24
C HIS A 353 -0.47 -3.97 11.21
N VAL A 354 -0.39 -5.21 10.73
CA VAL A 354 0.81 -5.98 10.46
C VAL A 354 0.67 -6.60 9.09
N TYR A 355 1.38 -6.09 8.11
CA TYR A 355 1.54 -6.79 6.83
C TYR A 355 2.88 -7.55 6.90
N VAL A 356 2.98 -8.73 6.29
CA VAL A 356 4.23 -9.49 6.14
C VAL A 356 4.14 -10.22 4.80
N ALA A 357 4.63 -9.63 3.72
CA ALA A 357 4.93 -10.41 2.52
C ALA A 357 6.29 -11.10 2.65
N ILE A 358 6.47 -12.28 2.04
CA ILE A 358 7.70 -13.05 1.87
C ILE A 358 7.63 -13.74 0.51
N GLY A 359 8.36 -13.17 -0.45
CA GLY A 359 8.29 -13.60 -1.83
C GLY A 359 6.93 -13.41 -2.46
N SER A 360 6.46 -14.45 -3.16
CA SER A 360 5.10 -14.52 -3.67
C SER A 360 4.07 -14.87 -2.60
N ALA A 361 4.47 -15.21 -1.37
CA ALA A 361 3.53 -15.37 -0.27
C ALA A 361 3.36 -14.06 0.46
N SER A 362 2.19 -13.46 0.35
CA SER A 362 1.77 -12.46 1.32
C SER A 362 1.17 -13.15 2.55
N ILE A 363 1.48 -12.66 3.75
CA ILE A 363 0.72 -12.84 4.98
C ILE A 363 0.35 -11.43 5.44
N GLN A 364 -0.87 -11.01 5.12
CA GLN A 364 -1.42 -9.78 5.68
C GLN A 364 -2.11 -10.09 7.01
N ILE A 365 -1.98 -9.21 8.00
CA ILE A 365 -2.70 -9.20 9.27
C ILE A 365 -3.02 -7.74 9.60
N SER A 366 -4.02 -7.20 8.93
CA SER A 366 -4.48 -5.84 9.21
C SER A 366 -5.61 -5.86 10.23
N ASP A 367 -5.65 -4.92 11.16
CA ASP A 367 -6.85 -4.56 11.92
C ASP A 367 -7.44 -3.26 11.34
N ASN A 368 -8.55 -3.40 10.62
CA ASN A 368 -9.13 -2.29 9.84
C ASN A 368 -9.95 -1.28 10.70
N GLN A 369 -9.63 -1.09 11.98
CA GLN A 369 -10.32 -0.13 12.87
C GLN A 369 -10.26 1.32 12.35
N LEU A 370 -9.22 1.68 11.58
CA LEU A 370 -9.05 3.02 11.03
C LEU A 370 -10.14 3.43 10.04
N GLU A 371 -10.75 2.48 9.33
CA GLU A 371 -11.70 2.84 8.27
C GLU A 371 -13.13 3.09 8.78
N ARG A 372 -13.49 2.59 9.96
CA ARG A 372 -14.88 2.63 10.42
C ARG A 372 -14.89 2.73 11.93
N GLY A 373 -15.29 3.88 12.48
CA GLY A 373 -15.52 4.11 13.92
C GLY A 373 -16.60 3.23 14.59
N LYS A 374 -16.83 2.03 14.07
CA LYS A 374 -17.60 0.95 14.68
C LYS A 374 -16.59 0.03 15.34
N GLY A 375 -16.47 0.10 16.67
CA GLY A 375 -15.43 -0.57 17.47
C GLY A 375 -15.41 -2.09 17.39
N GLY A 376 -14.98 -2.64 16.25
CA GLY A 376 -14.75 -4.05 16.03
C GLY A 376 -13.39 -4.24 15.35
N VAL A 377 -12.61 -5.17 15.90
CA VAL A 377 -11.29 -5.53 15.36
C VAL A 377 -11.52 -6.35 14.10
N ASN A 378 -11.06 -5.84 12.95
CA ASN A 378 -11.28 -6.44 11.64
C ASN A 378 -9.96 -7.02 11.14
N PHE A 379 -9.72 -8.31 11.41
CA PHE A 379 -8.49 -8.94 10.95
C PHE A 379 -8.57 -9.34 9.48
N SER A 380 -7.61 -9.01 8.62
CA SER A 380 -7.53 -9.57 7.26
C SER A 380 -6.32 -10.49 7.13
N PHE A 381 -6.53 -11.72 6.69
CA PHE A 381 -5.50 -12.73 6.44
C PHE A 381 -5.45 -13.12 4.97
N SER A 382 -4.28 -13.08 4.32
CA SER A 382 -4.11 -13.55 2.93
C SER A 382 -2.98 -14.57 2.85
N PHE A 383 -3.07 -15.53 1.92
CA PHE A 383 -1.93 -16.33 1.46
C PHE A 383 -1.90 -16.32 -0.05
N ASP A 384 -0.73 -16.06 -0.63
CA ASP A 384 -0.51 -16.26 -2.05
C ASP A 384 0.47 -17.43 -2.29
N ALA A 385 0.42 -17.98 -3.50
CA ALA A 385 1.05 -19.22 -3.90
C ALA A 385 2.55 -19.34 -3.54
N LEU A 386 2.97 -20.49 -3.01
CA LEU A 386 4.36 -20.93 -2.91
C LEU A 386 4.43 -22.37 -3.38
N GLU A 387 5.33 -22.64 -4.32
CA GLU A 387 5.55 -24.01 -4.79
C GLU A 387 6.60 -24.78 -3.96
N ASP A 388 7.36 -24.15 -3.05
CA ASP A 388 8.50 -24.89 -2.46
C ASP A 388 9.01 -24.46 -1.06
N VAL A 389 8.17 -23.89 -0.18
CA VAL A 389 8.66 -23.40 1.14
C VAL A 389 7.75 -23.77 2.33
N GLY A 390 7.39 -25.05 2.44
CA GLY A 390 6.47 -25.55 3.47
C GLY A 390 6.90 -25.30 4.92
N SER A 391 8.20 -25.40 5.24
CA SER A 391 8.73 -25.21 6.61
C SER A 391 8.67 -23.77 7.11
N VAL A 392 8.66 -22.82 6.18
CA VAL A 392 8.61 -21.39 6.49
C VAL A 392 7.19 -21.01 6.85
N ARG A 393 6.22 -21.43 6.04
CA ARG A 393 4.80 -21.22 6.34
C ARG A 393 4.44 -21.67 7.75
N SER A 394 4.83 -22.88 8.14
CA SER A 394 4.51 -23.40 9.48
C SER A 394 5.14 -22.57 10.60
N SER A 395 6.38 -22.10 10.40
CA SER A 395 7.08 -21.25 11.37
C SER A 395 6.42 -19.88 11.53
N PHE A 396 5.97 -19.25 10.45
CA PHE A 396 5.29 -17.95 10.55
C PHE A 396 3.89 -18.10 11.15
N LEU A 397 3.14 -19.11 10.71
CA LEU A 397 1.81 -19.39 11.24
C LEU A 397 1.83 -19.73 12.72
N SER A 398 2.84 -20.47 13.19
CA SER A 398 2.99 -20.77 14.62
C SER A 398 3.34 -19.53 15.44
N VAL A 399 4.05 -18.58 14.86
CA VAL A 399 4.34 -17.29 15.49
C VAL A 399 3.08 -16.46 15.66
N PHE A 400 2.26 -16.37 14.60
CA PHE A 400 0.99 -15.67 14.70
C PHE A 400 0.01 -16.39 15.62
N ALA A 401 -0.02 -17.72 15.63
CA ALA A 401 -0.94 -18.49 16.47
C ALA A 401 -0.71 -18.28 17.98
N GLN A 402 0.42 -17.70 18.38
CA GLN A 402 0.72 -17.32 19.76
C GLN A 402 0.17 -15.93 20.14
N GLY A 403 -0.33 -15.16 19.17
CA GLY A 403 -1.00 -13.88 19.41
C GLY A 403 -2.32 -14.05 20.15
N ASP A 404 -2.68 -13.04 20.94
CA ASP A 404 -3.97 -12.99 21.61
C ASP A 404 -5.03 -12.34 20.71
N PHE A 405 -5.86 -13.19 20.08
CA PHE A 405 -6.96 -12.75 19.22
C PHE A 405 -8.34 -12.96 19.86
N GLN A 406 -8.39 -13.01 21.20
CA GLN A 406 -9.65 -13.23 21.92
C GLN A 406 -10.67 -12.10 21.73
N ASP A 407 -10.26 -10.90 21.36
CA ASP A 407 -11.17 -9.78 21.11
C ASP A 407 -11.60 -9.65 19.64
N THR A 408 -11.07 -10.51 18.76
CA THR A 408 -11.40 -10.49 17.33
C THR A 408 -12.80 -10.99 17.08
N THR A 409 -13.73 -10.08 16.79
CA THR A 409 -15.11 -10.44 16.42
C THR A 409 -15.33 -10.61 14.93
N THR A 410 -14.49 -9.97 14.11
CA THR A 410 -14.58 -10.04 12.65
C THR A 410 -13.24 -10.46 12.05
N LEU A 411 -13.26 -11.50 11.22
CA LEU A 411 -12.10 -11.99 10.48
C LEU A 411 -12.43 -11.98 8.99
N GLN A 412 -11.56 -11.42 8.17
CA GLN A 412 -11.49 -11.55 6.74
C GLN A 412 -10.36 -12.53 6.42
N LEU A 413 -10.69 -13.56 5.64
CA LEU A 413 -9.79 -14.64 5.27
C LEU A 413 -9.76 -14.74 3.75
N SER A 414 -8.56 -14.62 3.21
CA SER A 414 -8.20 -14.80 1.81
C SER A 414 -7.11 -15.87 1.76
N ILE A 415 -7.22 -16.81 0.84
CA ILE A 415 -6.25 -17.88 0.62
C ILE A 415 -6.28 -18.10 -0.89
N GLY A 416 -5.13 -17.95 -1.54
CA GLY A 416 -4.98 -18.12 -2.97
C GLY A 416 -5.08 -19.58 -3.41
N ALA A 417 -5.26 -19.78 -4.71
CA ALA A 417 -5.60 -21.05 -5.37
C ALA A 417 -4.66 -22.21 -5.09
N ASN A 418 -3.41 -21.92 -4.77
CA ASN A 418 -2.40 -22.94 -4.58
C ASN A 418 -2.50 -23.46 -3.14
N HIS A 419 -3.28 -24.54 -3.01
CA HIS A 419 -3.68 -25.22 -1.79
C HIS A 419 -2.66 -25.16 -0.64
N LEU A 420 -3.14 -24.95 0.59
CA LEU A 420 -2.33 -25.14 1.80
C LEU A 420 -1.69 -26.53 1.77
N LEU A 421 -0.36 -26.56 1.60
CA LEU A 421 0.44 -27.78 1.72
C LEU A 421 0.09 -28.48 3.05
N PRO A 422 0.06 -29.82 3.11
CA PRO A 422 -0.25 -30.56 4.34
C PRO A 422 0.55 -30.09 5.56
N SER A 423 1.81 -29.68 5.37
CA SER A 423 2.69 -29.14 6.41
C SER A 423 2.22 -27.80 6.99
N ALA A 424 1.56 -26.96 6.19
CA ALA A 424 1.03 -25.66 6.62
C ALA A 424 -0.39 -25.77 7.20
N GLN A 425 -1.14 -26.84 6.88
CA GLN A 425 -2.51 -27.04 7.36
C GLN A 425 -2.58 -27.09 8.89
N HIS A 426 -1.65 -27.80 9.54
CA HIS A 426 -1.63 -27.86 10.99
C HIS A 426 -1.42 -26.48 11.60
N ALA A 427 -0.41 -25.73 11.14
CA ALA A 427 -0.13 -24.40 11.70
C ALA A 427 -1.26 -23.39 11.38
N ALA A 428 -1.87 -23.47 10.20
CA ALA A 428 -3.04 -22.69 9.84
C ALA A 428 -4.23 -23.03 10.75
N LEU A 429 -4.45 -24.31 11.08
CA LEU A 429 -5.48 -24.72 12.01
C LEU A 429 -5.24 -24.18 13.43
N VAL A 430 -4.00 -24.24 13.93
CA VAL A 430 -3.65 -23.67 15.24
C VAL A 430 -3.92 -22.15 15.24
N LEU A 431 -3.52 -21.46 14.18
CA LEU A 431 -3.81 -20.04 14.01
C LEU A 431 -5.31 -19.76 13.97
N LEU A 432 -6.09 -20.46 13.15
CA LEU A 432 -7.54 -20.22 13.05
C LEU A 432 -8.26 -20.48 14.38
N ARG A 433 -7.82 -21.47 15.16
CA ARG A 433 -8.34 -21.77 16.50
C ARG A 433 -8.03 -20.70 17.57
N SER A 434 -7.07 -19.81 17.31
CA SER A 434 -6.80 -18.67 18.20
C SER A 434 -7.90 -17.60 18.14
N PHE A 435 -8.66 -17.55 17.05
CA PHE A 435 -9.75 -16.59 16.80
C PHE A 435 -11.10 -17.03 17.38
N ARG A 436 -11.14 -17.41 18.66
CA ARG A 436 -12.33 -18.03 19.29
C ARG A 436 -13.57 -17.15 19.35
N SER A 437 -13.39 -15.83 19.33
CA SER A 437 -14.47 -14.85 19.44
C SER A 437 -15.00 -14.37 18.10
N VAL A 438 -14.52 -14.92 16.98
CA VAL A 438 -14.99 -14.53 15.65
C VAL A 438 -16.47 -14.85 15.52
N GLN A 439 -17.26 -13.81 15.31
CA GLN A 439 -18.69 -13.86 15.08
C GLN A 439 -19.03 -13.60 13.62
N SER A 440 -18.18 -12.86 12.91
CA SER A 440 -18.33 -12.54 11.49
C SER A 440 -17.09 -12.94 10.71
N LEU A 441 -17.23 -13.89 9.79
CA LEU A 441 -16.14 -14.32 8.91
C LEU A 441 -16.41 -13.85 7.48
N LYS A 442 -15.51 -13.04 6.91
CA LYS A 442 -15.48 -12.71 5.49
C LYS A 442 -14.52 -13.64 4.78
N ILE A 443 -14.93 -14.34 3.73
CA ILE A 443 -14.09 -15.32 3.02
C ILE A 443 -13.95 -14.91 1.56
N CYS A 444 -12.74 -14.77 1.04
CA CYS A 444 -12.45 -14.40 -0.35
C CYS A 444 -11.67 -15.50 -1.08
N GLY A 445 -11.90 -15.65 -2.39
CA GLY A 445 -11.13 -16.57 -3.25
C GLY A 445 -11.20 -18.04 -2.83
N ASP A 446 -10.08 -18.75 -2.93
CA ASP A 446 -9.98 -20.19 -2.64
C ASP A 446 -9.94 -20.52 -1.14
N ALA A 447 -9.95 -19.50 -0.27
CA ALA A 447 -10.14 -19.65 1.17
C ALA A 447 -11.37 -20.49 1.51
N PHE A 448 -12.41 -20.40 0.69
CA PHE A 448 -13.64 -21.13 0.91
C PHE A 448 -13.43 -22.64 0.88
N TRP A 449 -12.69 -23.13 -0.13
CA TRP A 449 -12.42 -24.56 -0.30
C TRP A 449 -11.54 -25.09 0.83
N VAL A 450 -10.51 -24.34 1.20
CA VAL A 450 -9.62 -24.69 2.31
C VAL A 450 -10.41 -24.78 3.62
N MET A 451 -11.27 -23.80 3.87
CA MET A 451 -12.10 -23.76 5.07
C MET A 451 -13.12 -24.89 5.11
N SER A 452 -13.70 -25.30 3.97
CA SER A 452 -14.61 -26.44 3.93
C SER A 452 -13.89 -27.73 4.36
N LYS A 453 -12.73 -28.01 3.77
CA LYS A 453 -11.92 -29.19 4.13
C LYS A 453 -11.51 -29.20 5.61
N LEU A 454 -11.06 -28.06 6.13
CA LEU A 454 -10.71 -27.95 7.56
C LEU A 454 -11.94 -28.14 8.45
N SER A 455 -13.13 -27.70 8.01
CA SER A 455 -14.38 -27.81 8.76
C SER A 455 -14.94 -29.24 8.74
N GLU A 456 -14.69 -30.03 7.70
CA GLU A 456 -15.03 -31.46 7.70
C GLU A 456 -14.30 -32.21 8.82
N THR A 457 -13.05 -31.84 9.09
CA THR A 457 -12.21 -32.53 10.08
C THR A 457 -12.31 -31.94 11.48
N HIS A 458 -12.50 -30.62 11.60
CA HIS A 458 -12.41 -29.90 12.87
C HIS A 458 -13.70 -29.14 13.26
N GLY A 459 -14.68 -29.08 12.36
CA GLY A 459 -16.02 -28.53 12.63
C GLY A 459 -16.03 -27.18 13.35
N LYS A 460 -16.89 -27.07 14.36
CA LYS A 460 -17.09 -25.85 15.16
C LYS A 460 -15.91 -25.50 16.08
N GLU A 461 -14.87 -26.34 16.16
CA GLU A 461 -13.71 -26.05 17.01
C GLU A 461 -12.90 -24.87 16.51
N ILE A 462 -12.97 -24.56 15.20
CA ILE A 462 -12.22 -23.46 14.60
C ILE A 462 -12.83 -22.12 15.02
N PHE A 463 -14.13 -21.94 14.79
CA PHE A 463 -14.86 -20.71 15.10
C PHE A 463 -16.14 -21.00 15.90
N PRO A 464 -16.04 -21.21 17.22
CA PRO A 464 -17.18 -21.64 18.03
C PRO A 464 -18.29 -20.58 18.15
N GLN A 465 -17.95 -19.30 17.93
CA GLN A 465 -18.90 -18.19 18.00
C GLN A 465 -19.39 -17.69 16.63
N LEU A 466 -19.04 -18.37 15.54
CA LEU A 466 -19.36 -17.89 14.20
C LEU A 466 -20.87 -17.84 13.97
N ARG A 467 -21.38 -16.65 13.63
CA ARG A 467 -22.82 -16.40 13.38
C ARG A 467 -23.09 -15.82 12.00
N LYS A 468 -22.13 -15.06 11.47
CA LYS A 468 -22.24 -14.32 10.21
C LYS A 468 -21.14 -14.77 9.25
N LEU A 469 -21.52 -15.06 8.01
CA LEU A 469 -20.58 -15.31 6.91
C LEU A 469 -20.76 -14.22 5.85
N LYS A 470 -19.66 -13.61 5.42
CA LYS A 470 -19.63 -12.63 4.33
C LYS A 470 -18.80 -13.18 3.18
N PRO A 471 -19.42 -13.75 2.16
CA PRO A 471 -18.65 -14.18 1.01
C PRO A 471 -18.10 -12.93 0.29
N GLY A 472 -16.80 -12.89 0.05
CA GLY A 472 -16.13 -11.84 -0.71
C GLY A 472 -16.34 -12.00 -2.21
N CYS A 473 -15.85 -11.02 -2.99
CA CYS A 473 -15.97 -11.04 -4.45
C CYS A 473 -15.36 -12.32 -5.03
N LEU A 474 -16.17 -13.08 -5.77
CA LEU A 474 -15.68 -14.10 -6.68
C LEU A 474 -15.11 -13.35 -7.90
N HIS A 475 -13.85 -13.60 -8.27
CA HIS A 475 -13.38 -13.14 -9.57
C HIS A 475 -14.24 -13.80 -10.65
N SER A 476 -14.76 -12.97 -11.56
CA SER A 476 -15.79 -13.29 -12.55
C SER A 476 -15.39 -14.33 -13.59
N ASP A 477 -14.11 -14.68 -13.67
CA ASP A 477 -13.54 -15.48 -14.77
C ASP A 477 -13.79 -16.98 -14.66
N HIS A 478 -14.48 -17.45 -13.61
CA HIS A 478 -14.72 -18.89 -13.41
C HIS A 478 -16.20 -19.19 -13.16
N SER A 479 -17.01 -19.13 -14.22
CA SER A 479 -18.42 -19.55 -14.20
C SER A 479 -18.61 -21.00 -13.71
N GLU A 480 -17.67 -21.91 -14.03
CA GLU A 480 -17.69 -23.31 -13.59
C GLU A 480 -17.59 -23.45 -12.05
N ARG A 481 -16.86 -22.54 -11.38
CA ARG A 481 -16.67 -22.58 -9.93
C ARG A 481 -17.87 -22.06 -9.14
N GLN A 482 -18.84 -21.40 -9.78
CA GLN A 482 -20.02 -20.86 -9.08
C GLN A 482 -20.88 -21.97 -8.45
N THR A 483 -21.02 -23.13 -9.12
CA THR A 483 -21.81 -24.25 -8.61
C THR A 483 -21.13 -24.90 -7.41
N GLU A 484 -19.81 -25.13 -7.49
CA GLU A 484 -19.02 -25.66 -6.38
C GLU A 484 -19.08 -24.71 -5.19
N TRP A 485 -18.98 -23.41 -5.43
CA TRP A 485 -19.04 -22.41 -4.38
C TRP A 485 -20.39 -22.40 -3.65
N LYS A 486 -21.51 -22.53 -4.37
CA LYS A 486 -22.85 -22.67 -3.78
C LYS A 486 -22.90 -23.86 -2.81
N LEU A 487 -22.40 -25.02 -3.24
CA LEU A 487 -22.37 -26.23 -2.41
C LEU A 487 -21.53 -26.03 -1.15
N LEU A 488 -20.35 -25.42 -1.29
CA LEU A 488 -19.48 -25.14 -0.16
C LEU A 488 -20.16 -24.17 0.83
N VAL A 489 -20.86 -23.13 0.36
CA VAL A 489 -21.61 -22.22 1.23
C VAL A 489 -22.72 -22.95 2.00
N GLU A 490 -23.49 -23.80 1.33
CA GLU A 490 -24.52 -24.63 1.98
C GLU A 490 -23.92 -25.52 3.07
N GLU A 491 -22.78 -26.16 2.80
CA GLU A 491 -22.06 -26.98 3.77
C GLU A 491 -21.58 -26.14 4.95
N PHE A 492 -21.00 -24.97 4.70
CA PHE A 492 -20.50 -24.08 5.75
C PHE A 492 -21.63 -23.62 6.69
N VAL A 493 -22.78 -23.24 6.11
CA VAL A 493 -23.98 -22.88 6.87
C VAL A 493 -24.46 -24.04 7.74
N ARG A 494 -24.51 -25.24 7.16
CA ARG A 494 -24.91 -26.45 7.88
C ARG A 494 -23.95 -26.77 9.03
N PHE A 495 -22.64 -26.73 8.79
CA PHE A 495 -21.62 -27.09 9.78
C PHE A 495 -21.57 -26.10 10.95
N TYR A 496 -21.59 -24.79 10.69
CA TYR A 496 -21.51 -23.80 11.75
C TYR A 496 -22.87 -23.44 12.35
N GLY A 497 -23.99 -23.77 11.69
CA GLY A 497 -25.32 -23.34 12.11
C GLY A 497 -25.47 -21.82 12.01
N LEU A 498 -24.98 -21.25 10.90
CA LEU A 498 -24.97 -19.81 10.67
C LEU A 498 -26.38 -19.24 10.71
N ARG A 499 -26.51 -18.03 11.27
CA ARG A 499 -27.79 -17.31 11.34
C ARG A 499 -27.89 -16.25 10.26
N GLU A 500 -26.75 -15.73 9.80
CA GLU A 500 -26.72 -14.65 8.82
C GLU A 500 -25.68 -14.92 7.71
N ILE A 501 -26.04 -14.62 6.46
CA ILE A 501 -25.11 -14.50 5.33
C ILE A 501 -25.24 -13.10 4.76
N TRP A 502 -24.12 -12.43 4.52
CA TRP A 502 -24.09 -11.08 3.97
C TRP A 502 -23.41 -11.09 2.61
N VAL A 503 -24.14 -10.74 1.57
CA VAL A 503 -23.62 -10.64 0.20
C VAL A 503 -23.50 -9.16 -0.17
N GLU A 504 -22.28 -8.68 -0.43
CA GLU A 504 -21.97 -7.30 -0.82
C GLU A 504 -21.59 -7.23 -2.31
N GLY A 505 -22.20 -6.31 -3.09
CA GLY A 505 -21.68 -5.91 -4.41
C GLY A 505 -22.68 -5.85 -5.57
N GLU A 506 -22.29 -5.12 -6.62
CA GLU A 506 -23.01 -4.99 -7.92
C GLU A 506 -22.94 -6.26 -8.79
N GLN A 507 -22.01 -7.19 -8.49
CA GLN A 507 -21.82 -8.45 -9.22
C GLN A 507 -22.46 -9.68 -8.57
N ALA A 508 -23.07 -9.53 -7.39
CA ALA A 508 -23.92 -10.58 -6.86
C ALA A 508 -25.20 -10.59 -7.70
N ASP A 509 -25.16 -11.38 -8.78
CA ASP A 509 -26.28 -11.54 -9.69
C ASP A 509 -27.52 -11.86 -8.86
N SER A 510 -28.60 -11.13 -9.11
CA SER A 510 -29.92 -11.44 -8.57
C SER A 510 -30.28 -12.92 -8.74
N SER A 511 -29.73 -13.59 -9.78
CA SER A 511 -29.83 -15.03 -10.01
C SER A 511 -29.25 -15.87 -8.86
N PHE A 512 -28.26 -15.42 -8.10
CA PHE A 512 -27.72 -16.16 -6.95
C PHE A 512 -28.74 -16.27 -5.81
N ILE A 513 -29.39 -15.16 -5.47
CA ILE A 513 -30.44 -15.13 -4.45
C ILE A 513 -31.70 -15.84 -4.97
N LEU A 514 -32.04 -15.63 -6.24
CA LEU A 514 -33.16 -16.31 -6.91
C LEU A 514 -32.91 -17.81 -7.08
N ASP A 515 -31.67 -18.28 -7.25
CA ASP A 515 -31.33 -19.70 -7.36
C ASP A 515 -31.34 -20.39 -6.00
N ILE A 516 -30.85 -19.75 -4.94
CA ILE A 516 -31.04 -20.26 -3.57
C ILE A 516 -32.54 -20.44 -3.30
N ARG A 517 -33.36 -19.49 -3.75
CA ARG A 517 -34.83 -19.54 -3.66
C ARG A 517 -35.44 -20.65 -4.53
N ASN A 518 -35.08 -20.74 -5.81
CA ASN A 518 -35.60 -21.71 -6.77
C ASN A 518 -35.16 -23.15 -6.44
N GLN A 519 -33.94 -23.34 -5.92
CA GLN A 519 -33.48 -24.64 -5.43
C GLN A 519 -34.21 -25.07 -4.16
N GLN A 520 -34.70 -24.15 -3.30
CA GLN A 520 -35.58 -24.55 -2.20
C GLN A 520 -36.92 -25.09 -2.70
N GLU A 521 -37.52 -24.48 -3.73
CA GLU A 521 -38.76 -24.97 -4.34
C GLU A 521 -38.57 -26.36 -4.98
N GLN A 522 -37.42 -26.62 -5.61
CA GLN A 522 -37.10 -27.94 -6.16
C GLN A 522 -36.65 -28.97 -5.11
N LYS A 523 -35.89 -28.57 -4.08
CA LYS A 523 -35.40 -29.43 -2.97
C LYS A 523 -36.41 -29.61 -1.83
N ALA A 524 -37.61 -29.02 -1.87
CA ALA A 524 -38.70 -29.30 -0.93
C ALA A 524 -39.10 -30.79 -0.84
N LYS A 525 -38.56 -31.64 -1.74
CA LYS A 525 -38.65 -33.11 -1.71
C LYS A 525 -37.56 -33.82 -0.89
N LEU A 526 -36.56 -33.12 -0.34
CA LEU A 526 -35.42 -33.68 0.41
C LEU A 526 -35.34 -33.08 1.84
N GLU A 527 -35.20 -33.94 2.85
CA GLU A 527 -35.18 -33.56 4.28
C GLU A 527 -33.99 -32.66 4.68
N THR A 528 -32.97 -32.56 3.84
CA THR A 528 -31.67 -31.93 4.10
C THR A 528 -31.72 -30.41 4.29
N VAL A 529 -32.80 -29.74 3.88
CA VAL A 529 -32.90 -28.26 3.88
C VAL A 529 -33.60 -27.69 5.13
N LYS A 530 -34.18 -28.53 6.00
CA LYS A 530 -34.85 -28.09 7.24
C LYS A 530 -33.95 -27.20 8.13
N HIS A 531 -32.63 -27.31 8.01
CA HIS A 531 -31.64 -26.56 8.79
C HIS A 531 -31.41 -25.11 8.34
N LEU A 532 -31.74 -24.74 7.09
CA LEU A 532 -31.58 -23.37 6.58
C LEU A 532 -32.71 -22.42 7.01
N SER A 533 -33.65 -22.94 7.78
CA SER A 533 -34.92 -22.31 8.07
C SER A 533 -34.90 -21.01 8.88
N ASN A 534 -33.77 -20.71 9.49
CA ASN A 534 -33.55 -19.53 10.32
C ASN A 534 -32.41 -18.67 9.77
N LEU A 535 -32.00 -18.91 8.52
CA LEU A 535 -30.94 -18.16 7.86
C LEU A 535 -31.49 -16.84 7.33
N THR A 536 -30.90 -15.73 7.76
CA THR A 536 -31.14 -14.41 7.20
C THR A 536 -30.06 -14.09 6.18
N VAL A 537 -30.44 -13.88 4.92
CA VAL A 537 -29.55 -13.40 3.86
C VAL A 537 -29.72 -11.89 3.77
N ALA A 538 -28.68 -11.14 4.09
CA ALA A 538 -28.61 -9.70 3.89
C ALA A 538 -27.89 -9.40 2.58
N TYR A 539 -28.55 -8.70 1.67
CA TYR A 539 -27.99 -8.27 0.39
C TYR A 539 -27.75 -6.76 0.42
N ARG A 540 -26.57 -6.31 0.01
CA ARG A 540 -26.25 -4.87 -0.08
C ARG A 540 -25.87 -4.49 -1.51
N GLY A 541 -26.81 -3.83 -2.19
CA GLY A 541 -26.63 -3.30 -3.55
C GLY A 541 -27.32 -1.94 -3.71
N SER A 542 -26.82 -1.08 -4.61
CA SER A 542 -27.40 0.25 -4.91
C SER A 542 -27.61 1.20 -3.70
N GLY A 543 -26.82 1.04 -2.63
CA GLY A 543 -26.93 1.86 -1.42
C GLY A 543 -28.03 1.45 -0.43
N LYS A 544 -28.76 0.35 -0.69
CA LYS A 544 -29.74 -0.24 0.23
C LYS A 544 -29.31 -1.63 0.69
N THR A 545 -29.72 -2.01 1.90
CA THR A 545 -29.55 -3.37 2.43
C THR A 545 -30.91 -4.03 2.52
N GLU A 546 -31.09 -5.16 1.84
CA GLU A 546 -32.32 -5.95 1.86
C GLU A 546 -32.11 -7.23 2.67
N TYR A 547 -33.13 -7.66 3.42
CA TYR A 547 -33.07 -8.86 4.25
C TYR A 547 -34.07 -9.91 3.77
N TYR A 548 -33.60 -11.15 3.62
CA TYR A 548 -34.40 -12.30 3.24
C TYR A 548 -34.29 -13.37 4.33
N VAL A 549 -35.41 -13.88 4.84
CA VAL A 549 -35.40 -14.99 5.81
C VAL A 549 -35.80 -16.27 5.07
N CYS A 550 -34.92 -17.28 5.09
CA CYS A 550 -35.16 -18.59 4.47
C CYS A 550 -36.27 -19.39 5.19
N ARG A 551 -37.52 -18.93 5.15
CA ARG A 551 -38.74 -19.71 5.49
C ARG A 551 -40.04 -18.97 5.23
N THR A 552 -39.97 -17.70 4.84
CA THR A 552 -41.16 -16.89 4.56
C THR A 552 -41.04 -16.36 3.14
N ASP A 553 -42.06 -16.61 2.31
CA ASP A 553 -42.19 -16.03 0.96
C ASP A 553 -42.31 -14.49 0.95
N GLN A 554 -42.08 -13.84 2.09
CA GLN A 554 -42.19 -12.41 2.31
C GLN A 554 -40.80 -11.78 2.45
N LYS A 555 -40.56 -10.75 1.63
CA LYS A 555 -39.53 -9.73 1.90
C LYS A 555 -39.82 -9.14 3.27
N VAL A 556 -38.85 -9.19 4.18
CA VAL A 556 -39.01 -8.57 5.49
C VAL A 556 -38.44 -7.16 5.39
N ASP A 557 -39.31 -6.15 5.38
CA ASP A 557 -38.89 -4.77 5.58
C ASP A 557 -38.51 -4.61 7.06
N LEU A 558 -37.21 -4.49 7.33
CA LEU A 558 -36.63 -4.26 8.67
C LEU A 558 -36.19 -2.80 8.84
#